data_AF-A0AAU6AH34-F1
#
_entry.id   AF-A0AAU6AH34-F1
#
_cell.length_a   1.000
_cell.length_b   1.000
_cell.length_c   1.000
_cell.angle_alpha   90.00
_cell.angle_beta   90.00
_cell.angle_gamma   90.00
#
_symmetry.space_group_name_H-M   'P 1'
#
loop_
_entity.id
_entity.type
_entity.pdbx_description
1 polymer ?
#
loop_
_entity_poly.entity_id
_entity_poly.type
_entity_poly.pdbx_seq_one_letter_code
_entity_poly.pdbx_strand_id
1 'polypeptide(L)'
;MVPREGNEEEIGLLYQPSRPHPKSGPESDFGCGEQTLAAREVVDLCGGLPLALAVAGARALSRPRFPLASLASQLQDGLVALSSQDARTDARSAFRRSYEALSTGAATLFRLLSLHPSRDITPKAAASLAGTDLRAALEHLAELADHHLLVELIPGRYTCHDLLRAFAAELSTVLDTSYVRSQARARMIEHYLYSAEAATALLAPHRGTVDLPPPRPGVRPQEFSCPAEAAEWIIAERYLLPVLAKDVRHHPRGETLRRQLTSTPQRPLRPDGD
;
A
#
# COMPACT_ATOMS: atom_id res chain seq x y z
N MET A 1 -32.50 -49.35 -89.75
CA MET A 1 -32.82 -49.87 -88.41
C MET A 1 -31.77 -49.29 -87.46
N VAL A 2 -31.82 -47.99 -87.11
CA VAL A 2 -32.58 -47.35 -85.99
C VAL A 2 -32.13 -47.91 -84.63
N PRO A 3 -31.85 -47.11 -83.58
CA PRO A 3 -31.31 -45.74 -83.50
C PRO A 3 -30.34 -45.51 -82.27
N ARG A 4 -29.64 -44.36 -82.15
CA ARG A 4 -29.84 -43.20 -81.22
C ARG A 4 -29.24 -43.25 -79.81
N GLU A 5 -28.51 -42.17 -79.52
CA GLU A 5 -28.60 -41.22 -78.37
C GLU A 5 -28.90 -41.73 -76.95
N GLY A 6 -28.17 -41.17 -75.97
CA GLY A 6 -28.79 -40.75 -74.71
C GLY A 6 -28.01 -41.07 -73.43
N ASN A 7 -27.70 -40.00 -72.68
CA ASN A 7 -27.22 -39.94 -71.30
C ASN A 7 -28.05 -40.75 -70.28
N GLU A 8 -27.43 -41.01 -69.12
CA GLU A 8 -27.91 -40.86 -67.72
C GLU A 8 -27.24 -41.94 -66.85
N GLU A 9 -26.23 -41.58 -66.05
CA GLU A 9 -26.33 -41.19 -64.63
C GLU A 9 -26.63 -42.34 -63.65
N GLU A 10 -25.71 -42.45 -62.69
CA GLU A 10 -25.90 -42.77 -61.27
C GLU A 10 -25.84 -44.22 -60.70
N ILE A 11 -24.95 -44.29 -59.70
CA ILE A 11 -24.96 -45.09 -58.45
C ILE A 11 -24.35 -46.50 -58.48
N GLY A 12 -23.24 -46.64 -57.73
CA GLY A 12 -22.60 -47.92 -57.45
C GLY A 12 -21.39 -47.79 -56.54
N LEU A 13 -21.64 -47.42 -55.28
CA LEU A 13 -20.73 -47.34 -54.15
C LEU A 13 -19.78 -48.55 -53.97
N LEU A 14 -18.58 -48.23 -53.47
CA LEU A 14 -17.69 -48.99 -52.58
C LEU A 14 -16.60 -49.90 -53.19
N TYR A 15 -15.36 -49.48 -52.84
CA TYR A 15 -14.31 -50.30 -52.20
C TYR A 15 -13.03 -50.51 -53.04
N GLN A 16 -11.96 -49.80 -52.65
CA GLN A 16 -10.59 -50.28 -52.32
C GLN A 16 -9.55 -49.13 -52.46
N PRO A 17 -8.33 -49.21 -51.88
CA PRO A 17 -7.93 -49.80 -50.60
C PRO A 17 -7.03 -48.86 -49.75
N SER A 18 -6.96 -49.20 -48.47
CA SER A 18 -6.04 -48.83 -47.37
C SER A 18 -4.81 -47.95 -47.64
N ARG A 19 -4.70 -46.86 -46.83
CA ARG A 19 -3.44 -46.23 -46.41
C ARG A 19 -3.42 -46.06 -44.87
N PRO A 20 -2.23 -46.11 -44.24
CA PRO A 20 -2.08 -46.40 -42.81
C PRO A 20 -2.40 -45.18 -41.92
N HIS A 21 -2.90 -45.46 -40.72
CA HIS A 21 -3.06 -44.51 -39.62
C HIS A 21 -1.70 -43.92 -39.18
N PRO A 22 -1.53 -42.59 -39.15
CA PRO A 22 -0.60 -41.96 -38.23
C PRO A 22 -1.27 -41.76 -36.86
N LYS A 23 -0.51 -42.11 -35.84
CA LYS A 23 -0.86 -42.18 -34.43
C LYS A 23 -1.25 -40.80 -33.85
N SER A 24 -2.22 -40.86 -32.94
CA SER A 24 -2.42 -40.02 -31.75
C SER A 24 -1.52 -38.78 -31.57
N GLY A 25 -2.21 -37.63 -31.58
CA GLY A 25 -1.96 -36.29 -31.03
C GLY A 25 -0.60 -35.89 -30.44
N PRO A 26 -0.13 -34.66 -30.71
CA PRO A 26 0.70 -33.95 -29.75
C PRO A 26 -0.18 -33.40 -28.63
N GLU A 27 0.24 -33.72 -27.42
CA GLU A 27 -0.25 -33.18 -26.16
C GLU A 27 -0.23 -31.65 -26.14
N SER A 28 -1.18 -31.11 -25.40
CA SER A 28 -1.48 -29.70 -25.16
C SER A 28 -0.34 -28.98 -24.42
N ASP A 29 0.72 -28.61 -25.12
CA ASP A 29 1.81 -27.78 -24.57
C ASP A 29 1.75 -26.31 -25.05
N PHE A 30 0.82 -25.99 -25.96
CA PHE A 30 0.69 -24.66 -26.56
C PHE A 30 0.08 -23.59 -25.64
N GLY A 31 -0.56 -23.97 -24.52
CA GLY A 31 -1.24 -23.02 -23.63
C GLY A 31 -0.32 -22.33 -22.60
N CYS A 32 0.79 -22.96 -22.21
CA CYS A 32 1.67 -22.44 -21.14
C CYS A 32 2.68 -21.41 -21.67
N GLY A 33 3.23 -21.64 -22.86
CA GLY A 33 4.18 -20.73 -23.50
C GLY A 33 3.55 -19.38 -23.89
N GLU A 34 2.33 -19.42 -24.44
CA GLU A 34 1.61 -18.21 -24.89
C GLU A 34 1.17 -17.33 -23.70
N GLN A 35 0.69 -17.93 -22.62
CA GLN A 35 0.36 -17.19 -21.39
C GLN A 35 1.60 -16.59 -20.72
N THR A 36 2.73 -17.28 -20.74
CA THR A 36 4.00 -16.77 -20.19
C THR A 36 4.52 -15.59 -21.01
N LEU A 37 4.38 -15.63 -22.33
CA LEU A 37 4.82 -14.57 -23.22
C LEU A 37 3.91 -13.33 -23.09
N ALA A 38 2.60 -13.53 -23.00
CA ALA A 38 1.64 -12.46 -22.72
C ALA A 38 1.83 -11.83 -21.32
N ALA A 39 2.17 -12.63 -20.31
CA ALA A 39 2.47 -12.12 -18.97
C ALA A 39 3.73 -11.24 -18.97
N ARG A 40 4.78 -11.63 -19.72
CA ARG A 40 5.98 -10.79 -19.90
C ARG A 40 5.66 -9.49 -20.62
N GLU A 41 4.84 -9.55 -21.67
CA GLU A 41 4.42 -8.36 -22.41
C GLU A 41 3.63 -7.38 -21.52
N VAL A 42 2.75 -7.88 -20.65
CA VAL A 42 2.06 -7.05 -19.64
C VAL A 42 3.06 -6.40 -18.68
N VAL A 43 4.10 -7.13 -18.24
CA VAL A 43 5.13 -6.60 -17.34
C VAL A 43 5.94 -5.48 -18.03
N ASP A 44 6.35 -5.70 -19.27
CA ASP A 44 7.11 -4.75 -20.07
C ASP A 44 6.29 -3.47 -20.33
N LEU A 45 5.00 -3.62 -20.66
CA LEU A 45 4.08 -2.50 -20.88
C LEU A 45 3.76 -1.71 -19.61
N CYS A 46 3.84 -2.34 -18.44
CA CYS A 46 3.74 -1.66 -17.16
C CYS A 46 4.98 -0.81 -16.83
N GLY A 47 6.08 -0.93 -17.60
CA GLY A 47 7.28 -0.11 -17.46
C GLY A 47 7.98 -0.26 -16.11
N GLY A 48 7.83 -1.41 -15.47
CA GLY A 48 8.38 -1.67 -14.12
C GLY A 48 7.68 -0.91 -13.00
N LEU A 49 6.52 -0.27 -13.25
CA LEU A 49 5.76 0.44 -12.23
C LEU A 49 4.99 -0.58 -11.35
N PRO A 50 5.29 -0.69 -10.04
CA PRO A 50 4.65 -1.67 -9.16
C PRO A 50 3.13 -1.54 -9.11
N LEU A 51 2.62 -0.30 -9.22
CA LEU A 51 1.19 -0.03 -9.24
C LEU A 51 0.52 -0.50 -10.54
N ALA A 52 1.15 -0.29 -11.69
CA ALA A 52 0.62 -0.76 -12.98
C ALA A 52 0.56 -2.29 -13.01
N LEU A 53 1.60 -2.95 -12.48
CA LEU A 53 1.65 -4.40 -12.31
C LEU A 53 0.57 -4.91 -11.36
N ALA A 54 0.35 -4.25 -10.21
CA ALA A 54 -0.69 -4.64 -9.26
C ALA A 54 -2.09 -4.54 -9.89
N VAL A 55 -2.36 -3.48 -10.66
CA VAL A 55 -3.63 -3.30 -11.36
C VAL A 55 -3.82 -4.32 -12.48
N ALA A 56 -2.79 -4.59 -13.27
CA ALA A 56 -2.83 -5.58 -14.33
C ALA A 56 -3.02 -7.01 -13.78
N GLY A 57 -2.30 -7.37 -12.71
CA GLY A 57 -2.46 -8.65 -12.01
C GLY A 57 -3.86 -8.80 -11.38
N ALA A 58 -4.40 -7.73 -10.80
CA ALA A 58 -5.76 -7.71 -10.27
C ALA A 58 -6.80 -8.04 -11.36
N ARG A 59 -6.65 -7.46 -12.55
CA ARG A 59 -7.50 -7.72 -13.72
C ARG A 59 -7.45 -9.16 -14.19
N ALA A 60 -6.24 -9.72 -14.30
CA ALA A 60 -6.05 -11.11 -14.69
C ALA A 60 -6.74 -12.08 -13.71
N LEU A 61 -6.61 -11.83 -12.40
CA LEU A 61 -7.23 -12.65 -11.35
C LEU A 61 -8.76 -12.50 -11.29
N SER A 62 -9.28 -11.29 -11.54
CA SER A 62 -10.73 -11.03 -11.54
C SER A 62 -11.43 -11.56 -12.80
N ARG A 63 -10.67 -11.86 -13.86
CA ARG A 63 -11.19 -12.40 -15.13
C ARG A 63 -10.37 -13.60 -15.63
N PRO A 64 -10.43 -14.77 -14.96
CA PRO A 64 -9.55 -15.91 -15.26
C PRO A 64 -9.70 -16.51 -16.66
N ARG A 65 -10.84 -16.26 -17.32
CA ARG A 65 -11.11 -16.71 -18.70
C ARG A 65 -10.74 -15.65 -19.75
N PHE A 66 -10.31 -14.46 -19.32
CA PHE A 66 -9.94 -13.37 -20.22
C PHE A 66 -8.46 -13.49 -20.59
N PRO A 67 -8.09 -13.52 -21.89
CA PRO A 67 -6.71 -13.71 -22.30
C PRO A 67 -5.79 -12.57 -21.86
N LEU A 68 -4.61 -12.91 -21.33
CA LEU A 68 -3.58 -11.93 -20.97
C LEU A 68 -3.09 -11.13 -22.18
N ALA A 69 -3.09 -11.71 -23.38
CA ALA A 69 -2.74 -10.99 -24.62
C ALA A 69 -3.73 -9.85 -24.92
N SER A 70 -5.01 -10.04 -24.61
CA SER A 70 -6.02 -8.99 -24.75
C SER A 70 -5.85 -7.88 -23.70
N LEU A 71 -5.30 -8.21 -22.52
CA LEU A 71 -4.92 -7.22 -21.51
C LEU A 71 -3.68 -6.43 -21.94
N ALA A 72 -2.69 -7.08 -22.56
CA ALA A 72 -1.51 -6.44 -23.12
C ALA A 72 -1.86 -5.43 -24.22
N SER A 73 -2.74 -5.81 -25.16
CA SER A 73 -3.20 -4.90 -26.22
C SER A 73 -3.91 -3.65 -25.66
N GLN A 74 -4.69 -3.78 -24.58
CA GLN A 74 -5.32 -2.62 -23.92
C GLN A 74 -4.32 -1.70 -23.21
N LEU A 75 -3.17 -2.22 -22.78
CA LEU A 75 -2.10 -1.43 -22.16
C LEU A 75 -1.29 -0.66 -23.23
N GLN A 76 -1.16 -1.20 -24.45
CA GLN A 76 -0.54 -0.52 -25.59
C GLN A 76 -1.32 0.73 -26.05
N ASP A 77 -2.65 0.70 -25.92
CA ASP A 77 -3.53 1.84 -26.27
C ASP A 77 -3.45 3.01 -25.25
N GLY A 78 -2.71 2.85 -24.15
CA GLY A 78 -2.26 3.93 -23.28
C GLY A 78 -2.70 3.83 -21.82
N LEU A 79 -1.90 4.44 -20.92
CA LEU A 79 -2.08 4.47 -19.46
C LEU A 79 -3.42 5.09 -18.99
N VAL A 80 -4.19 5.73 -19.88
CA VAL A 80 -5.53 6.25 -19.58
C VAL A 80 -6.51 5.10 -19.27
N ALA A 81 -6.31 3.90 -19.84
CA ALA A 81 -7.09 2.71 -19.53
C ALA A 81 -6.87 2.18 -18.09
N LEU A 82 -5.76 2.57 -17.43
CA LEU A 82 -5.51 2.33 -16.00
C LEU A 82 -6.17 3.37 -15.10
N SER A 83 -6.65 4.48 -15.67
CA SER A 83 -7.44 5.51 -14.97
C SER A 83 -8.95 5.32 -15.13
N SER A 84 -9.39 4.29 -15.88
CA SER A 84 -10.81 3.99 -16.04
C SER A 84 -11.44 3.53 -14.71
N GLN A 85 -12.75 3.74 -14.58
CA GLN A 85 -13.50 3.30 -13.40
C GLN A 85 -13.33 1.80 -13.14
N ASP A 86 -13.16 1.01 -14.20
CA ASP A 86 -12.89 -0.42 -14.11
C ASP A 86 -11.52 -0.70 -13.48
N ALA A 87 -10.46 0.03 -13.87
CA ALA A 87 -9.13 -0.15 -13.30
C ALA A 87 -9.06 0.22 -11.81
N ARG A 88 -9.79 1.28 -11.40
CA ARG A 88 -9.95 1.63 -9.98
C ARG A 88 -10.72 0.57 -9.20
N THR A 89 -11.73 -0.03 -9.83
CA THR A 89 -12.53 -1.13 -9.25
C THR A 89 -11.70 -2.41 -9.11
N ASP A 90 -10.83 -2.70 -10.08
CA ASP A 90 -9.90 -3.82 -10.04
C ASP A 90 -8.82 -3.63 -8.98
N ALA A 91 -8.20 -2.45 -8.91
CA ALA A 91 -7.24 -2.08 -7.87
C ALA A 91 -7.85 -2.21 -6.47
N ARG A 92 -9.06 -1.67 -6.29
CA ARG A 92 -9.82 -1.78 -5.02
C ARG A 92 -10.11 -3.23 -4.65
N SER A 93 -10.42 -4.08 -5.63
CA SER A 93 -10.64 -5.50 -5.40
C SER A 93 -9.37 -6.22 -4.97
N ALA A 94 -8.21 -5.88 -5.54
CA ALA A 94 -6.92 -6.39 -5.08
C ALA A 94 -6.56 -5.90 -3.68
N PHE A 95 -6.70 -4.60 -3.39
CA PHE A 95 -6.45 -4.06 -2.05
C PHE A 95 -7.34 -4.72 -1.00
N ARG A 96 -8.61 -4.97 -1.34
CA ARG A 96 -9.53 -5.68 -0.45
C ARG A 96 -9.09 -7.11 -0.18
N ARG A 97 -8.60 -7.86 -1.17
CA ARG A 97 -8.04 -9.21 -0.95
C ARG A 97 -6.81 -9.18 -0.05
N SER A 98 -5.87 -8.25 -0.28
CA SER A 98 -4.71 -8.07 0.61
C SER A 98 -5.14 -7.73 2.04
N TYR A 99 -6.15 -6.89 2.19
CA TYR A 99 -6.71 -6.50 3.49
C TYR A 99 -7.44 -7.64 4.21
N GLU A 100 -8.24 -8.43 3.49
CA GLU A 100 -8.97 -9.58 4.03
C GLU A 100 -8.05 -10.71 4.50
N ALA A 101 -6.81 -10.76 3.99
CA ALA A 101 -5.79 -11.72 4.42
C ALA A 101 -5.07 -11.33 5.74
N LEU A 102 -5.25 -10.09 6.21
CA LEU A 102 -4.58 -9.59 7.40
C LEU A 102 -5.17 -10.16 8.70
N SER A 103 -4.31 -10.27 9.71
CA SER A 103 -4.67 -10.40 11.10
C SER A 103 -5.53 -9.21 11.55
N THR A 104 -6.36 -9.42 12.57
CA THR A 104 -7.22 -8.35 13.10
C THR A 104 -6.43 -7.13 13.57
N GLY A 105 -5.24 -7.36 14.12
CA GLY A 105 -4.34 -6.29 14.58
C GLY A 105 -3.76 -5.47 13.43
N ALA A 106 -3.20 -6.13 12.40
CA ALA A 106 -2.66 -5.47 11.22
C ALA A 106 -3.75 -4.75 10.41
N ALA A 107 -4.93 -5.36 10.24
CA ALA A 107 -6.08 -4.73 9.61
C ALA A 107 -6.50 -3.44 10.33
N THR A 108 -6.49 -3.47 11.67
CA THR A 108 -6.82 -2.29 12.48
C THR A 108 -5.75 -1.21 12.36
N LEU A 109 -4.47 -1.57 12.42
CA LEU A 109 -3.39 -0.63 12.20
C LEU A 109 -3.51 0.03 10.81
N PHE A 110 -3.71 -0.75 9.74
CA PHE A 110 -3.87 -0.24 8.38
C PHE A 110 -4.97 0.81 8.27
N ARG A 111 -6.16 0.54 8.83
CA ARG A 111 -7.26 1.52 8.85
C ARG A 111 -6.86 2.80 9.59
N LEU A 112 -6.26 2.66 10.77
CA LEU A 112 -5.88 3.81 11.59
C LEU A 112 -4.76 4.66 10.98
N LEU A 113 -3.88 4.09 10.13
CA LEU A 113 -2.84 4.84 9.41
C LEU A 113 -3.40 5.97 8.55
N SER A 114 -4.66 5.89 8.12
CA SER A 114 -5.31 6.97 7.38
C SER A 114 -5.46 8.26 8.20
N LEU A 115 -5.39 8.18 9.53
CA LEU A 115 -5.44 9.33 10.44
C LEU A 115 -4.09 10.04 10.56
N HIS A 116 -3.01 9.39 10.14
CA HIS A 116 -1.67 9.95 10.19
C HIS A 116 -1.50 11.01 9.09
N PRO A 117 -1.03 12.24 9.39
CA PRO A 117 -0.93 13.30 8.37
C PRO A 117 0.20 13.06 7.37
N SER A 118 1.33 12.49 7.82
CA SER A 118 2.47 12.19 6.95
C SER A 118 2.23 10.95 6.10
N ARG A 119 3.01 10.85 5.01
CA ARG A 119 3.05 9.68 4.12
C ARG A 119 3.83 8.52 4.74
N ASP A 120 4.78 8.82 5.62
CA ASP A 120 5.58 7.85 6.35
C ASP A 120 5.18 7.78 7.82
N ILE A 121 5.52 6.65 8.46
CA ILE A 121 5.31 6.42 9.89
C ILE A 121 6.45 5.58 10.46
N THR A 122 6.82 5.86 11.70
CA THR A 122 7.79 5.06 12.47
C THR A 122 7.09 3.99 13.31
N PRO A 123 7.76 2.90 13.71
CA PRO A 123 7.19 1.88 14.59
C PRO A 123 6.61 2.40 15.90
N LYS A 124 7.28 3.34 16.58
CA LYS A 124 6.77 3.93 17.83
C LYS A 124 5.54 4.81 17.62
N ALA A 125 5.46 5.52 16.49
CA ALA A 125 4.28 6.28 16.11
C ALA A 125 3.11 5.33 15.77
N ALA A 126 3.37 4.25 15.03
CA ALA A 126 2.38 3.20 14.72
C ALA A 126 1.86 2.50 15.98
N ALA A 127 2.74 2.15 16.92
CA ALA A 127 2.37 1.57 18.21
C ALA A 127 1.44 2.50 18.99
N SER A 128 1.79 3.79 19.06
CA SER A 128 0.97 4.81 19.73
C SER A 128 -0.38 4.98 19.06
N LEU A 129 -0.42 5.04 17.73
CA LEU A 129 -1.64 5.16 16.94
C LEU A 129 -2.58 3.97 17.19
N ALA A 130 -2.07 2.74 17.12
CA ALA A 130 -2.83 1.52 17.40
C ALA A 130 -3.15 1.32 18.89
N GLY A 131 -2.40 1.97 19.79
CA GLY A 131 -2.52 1.76 21.23
C GLY A 131 -1.99 0.40 21.67
N THR A 132 -0.98 -0.12 20.99
CA THR A 132 -0.36 -1.43 21.22
C THR A 132 1.08 -1.27 21.70
N ASP A 133 1.72 -2.37 22.13
CA ASP A 133 3.16 -2.34 22.38
C ASP A 133 3.98 -2.31 21.09
N LEU A 134 5.27 -1.99 21.21
CA LEU A 134 6.16 -1.83 20.07
C LEU A 134 6.38 -3.13 19.29
N ARG A 135 6.41 -4.28 19.98
CA ARG A 135 6.64 -5.58 19.34
C ARG A 135 5.44 -5.93 18.46
N ALA A 136 4.22 -5.82 18.99
CA ALA A 136 3.00 -6.03 18.23
C ALA A 136 2.90 -5.05 17.04
N ALA A 137 3.27 -3.78 17.22
CA ALA A 137 3.28 -2.81 16.13
C ALA A 137 4.28 -3.18 15.01
N LEU A 138 5.48 -3.66 15.37
CA LEU A 138 6.47 -4.15 14.39
C LEU A 138 5.95 -5.38 13.64
N GLU A 139 5.35 -6.34 14.34
CA GLU A 139 4.73 -7.53 13.73
C GLU A 139 3.64 -7.12 12.74
N HIS A 140 2.75 -6.19 13.11
CA HIS A 140 1.72 -5.69 12.22
C HIS A 140 2.29 -4.89 11.02
N LEU A 141 3.34 -4.09 11.21
CA LEU A 141 3.97 -3.35 10.12
C LEU A 141 4.65 -4.28 9.11
N ALA A 142 5.32 -5.33 9.61
CA ALA A 142 5.92 -6.37 8.78
C ALA A 142 4.85 -7.12 7.97
N GLU A 143 3.76 -7.54 8.63
CA GLU A 143 2.63 -8.20 7.95
C GLU A 143 2.01 -7.30 6.86
N LEU A 144 1.84 -6.01 7.13
CA LEU A 144 1.35 -5.06 6.13
C LEU A 144 2.32 -4.90 4.96
N ALA A 145 3.63 -4.98 5.19
CA ALA A 145 4.64 -4.95 4.14
C ALA A 145 4.62 -6.24 3.29
N ASP A 146 4.48 -7.40 3.94
CA ASP A 146 4.36 -8.71 3.29
C ASP A 146 3.14 -8.79 2.37
N HIS A 147 2.04 -8.14 2.75
CA HIS A 147 0.83 -8.03 1.92
C HIS A 147 0.84 -6.85 0.93
N HIS A 148 1.98 -6.19 0.74
CA HIS A 148 2.19 -5.05 -0.16
C HIS A 148 1.28 -3.84 0.10
N LEU A 149 0.80 -3.69 1.34
CA LEU A 149 0.00 -2.55 1.79
C LEU A 149 0.87 -1.43 2.35
N LEU A 150 2.08 -1.76 2.80
CA LEU A 150 3.14 -0.82 3.17
C LEU A 150 4.45 -1.19 2.46
N VAL A 151 5.38 -0.24 2.43
CA VAL A 151 6.77 -0.44 2.00
C VAL A 151 7.67 0.23 3.03
N GLU A 152 8.73 -0.45 3.43
CA GLU A 152 9.80 0.14 4.23
C GLU A 152 10.76 0.89 3.30
N LEU A 153 10.73 2.22 3.34
CA LEU A 153 11.52 3.05 2.42
C LEU A 153 12.98 3.12 2.85
N ILE A 154 13.18 3.27 4.15
CA ILE A 154 14.46 3.18 4.85
C ILE A 154 14.21 2.42 6.16
N PRO A 155 15.25 1.83 6.77
CA PRO A 155 15.09 1.10 8.03
C PRO A 155 14.28 1.89 9.07
N GLY A 156 13.16 1.32 9.51
CA GLY A 156 12.28 1.91 10.51
C GLY A 156 11.34 3.01 10.02
N ARG A 157 11.17 3.21 8.70
CA ARG A 157 10.15 4.11 8.12
C ARG A 157 9.30 3.41 7.08
N TYR A 158 8.02 3.27 7.40
CA TYR A 158 7.02 2.64 6.54
C TYR A 158 6.19 3.69 5.85
N THR A 159 5.91 3.48 4.56
CA THR A 159 5.09 4.36 3.73
C THR A 159 4.10 3.54 2.92
N CYS A 160 3.01 4.16 2.46
CA CYS A 160 2.10 3.54 1.51
C CYS A 160 1.61 4.55 0.47
N HIS A 161 1.14 4.01 -0.65
CA HIS A 161 0.64 4.81 -1.76
C HIS A 161 -0.62 5.58 -1.36
N ASP A 162 -0.84 6.76 -1.96
CA ASP A 162 -1.98 7.63 -1.65
C ASP A 162 -3.33 6.91 -1.85
N LEU A 163 -3.41 6.01 -2.83
CA LEU A 163 -4.59 5.17 -3.08
C LEU A 163 -4.86 4.19 -1.93
N LEU A 164 -3.82 3.61 -1.33
CA LEU A 164 -3.95 2.72 -0.17
C LEU A 164 -4.37 3.51 1.07
N ARG A 165 -3.86 4.73 1.25
CA ARG A 165 -4.32 5.63 2.32
C ARG A 165 -5.78 6.05 2.16
N ALA A 166 -6.22 6.35 0.93
CA ALA A 166 -7.61 6.63 0.64
C ALA A 166 -8.51 5.41 0.95
N PHE A 167 -8.08 4.21 0.52
CA PHE A 167 -8.78 2.96 0.82
C PHE A 167 -8.86 2.70 2.35
N ALA A 168 -7.76 2.88 3.08
CA ALA A 168 -7.73 2.79 4.54
C ALA A 168 -8.69 3.80 5.20
N ALA A 169 -8.76 5.04 4.69
CA ALA A 169 -9.66 6.08 5.22
C ALA A 169 -11.13 5.71 5.06
N GLU A 170 -11.50 5.14 3.91
CA GLU A 170 -12.85 4.65 3.67
C GLU A 170 -13.19 3.50 4.62
N LEU A 171 -12.29 2.51 4.74
CA LEU A 171 -12.47 1.41 5.67
C LEU A 171 -12.59 1.88 7.12
N SER A 172 -11.76 2.84 7.55
CA SER A 172 -11.83 3.40 8.91
C SER A 172 -13.14 4.13 9.16
N THR A 173 -13.68 4.81 8.15
CA THR A 173 -14.98 5.50 8.25
C THR A 173 -16.13 4.51 8.45
N VAL A 174 -16.08 3.37 7.75
CA VAL A 174 -17.13 2.34 7.78
C VAL A 174 -17.03 1.42 8.99
N LEU A 175 -15.81 0.99 9.36
CA LEU A 175 -15.59 -0.09 10.32
C LEU A 175 -15.23 0.41 11.72
N ASP A 176 -14.57 1.57 11.83
CA ASP A 176 -14.18 2.10 13.13
C ASP A 176 -15.23 3.09 13.65
N THR A 177 -15.45 3.13 14.96
CA THR A 177 -16.32 4.14 15.56
C THR A 177 -15.61 5.50 15.62
N SER A 178 -16.38 6.59 15.69
CA SER A 178 -15.82 7.93 15.91
C SER A 178 -14.97 8.00 17.19
N TYR A 179 -15.36 7.25 18.24
CA TYR A 179 -14.60 7.12 19.47
C TYR A 179 -13.23 6.47 19.25
N VAL A 180 -13.16 5.34 18.53
CA VAL A 180 -11.90 4.65 18.22
C VAL A 180 -10.95 5.56 17.44
N ARG A 181 -11.45 6.21 16.37
CA ARG A 181 -10.64 7.16 15.59
C ARG A 181 -10.15 8.34 16.42
N SER A 182 -10.98 8.86 17.31
CA SER A 182 -10.61 9.98 18.20
C SER A 182 -9.53 9.57 19.20
N GLN A 183 -9.63 8.38 19.79
CA GLN A 183 -8.60 7.86 20.71
C GLN A 183 -7.28 7.60 20.00
N ALA A 184 -7.30 7.00 18.80
CA ALA A 184 -6.10 6.79 17.99
C ALA A 184 -5.42 8.12 17.64
N ARG A 185 -6.19 9.12 17.19
CA ARG A 185 -5.66 10.46 16.91
C ARG A 185 -5.08 11.12 18.15
N ALA A 186 -5.75 11.00 19.31
CA ALA A 186 -5.25 11.56 20.57
C ALA A 186 -3.91 10.91 20.98
N ARG A 187 -3.79 9.59 20.90
CA ARG A 187 -2.53 8.89 21.23
C ARG A 187 -1.40 9.26 20.27
N MET A 188 -1.69 9.40 18.97
CA MET A 188 -0.72 9.85 17.98
C MET A 188 -0.24 11.27 18.28
N ILE A 189 -1.15 12.21 18.57
CA ILE A 189 -0.78 13.57 18.96
C ILE A 189 0.08 13.57 20.22
N GLU A 190 -0.29 12.78 21.23
CA GLU A 190 0.50 12.67 22.45
C GLU A 190 1.88 12.04 22.18
N HIS A 191 1.99 11.03 21.32
CA HIS A 191 3.30 10.49 20.91
C HIS A 191 4.24 11.60 20.42
N TYR A 192 3.79 12.44 19.49
CA TYR A 192 4.62 13.53 18.96
C TYR A 192 4.86 14.64 19.99
N LEU A 193 3.90 14.94 20.88
CA LEU A 193 4.07 15.87 21.99
C LEU A 193 5.22 15.45 22.91
N TYR A 194 5.12 14.23 23.48
CA TYR A 194 6.10 13.75 24.46
C TYR A 194 7.46 13.51 23.81
N SER A 195 7.49 13.09 22.54
CA SER A 195 8.75 12.95 21.79
C SER A 195 9.41 14.31 21.55
N ALA A 196 8.64 15.34 21.19
CA ALA A 196 9.19 16.69 21.01
C ALA A 196 9.69 17.31 22.31
N GLU A 197 9.02 17.06 23.44
CA GLU A 197 9.49 17.51 24.75
C GLU A 197 10.76 16.76 25.18
N ALA A 198 10.82 15.43 25.01
CA ALA A 198 12.02 14.66 25.30
C ALA A 198 13.22 15.13 24.46
N ALA A 199 13.01 15.41 23.18
CA ALA A 199 14.05 15.96 22.30
C ALA A 199 14.46 17.38 22.73
N THR A 200 13.50 18.23 23.08
CA THR A 200 13.76 19.62 23.54
C THR A 200 14.54 19.64 24.85
N ALA A 201 14.22 18.76 25.79
CA ALA A 201 14.92 18.66 27.07
C ALA A 201 16.41 18.32 26.90
N LEU A 202 16.75 17.50 25.90
CA LEU A 202 18.15 17.17 25.56
C LEU A 202 18.85 18.30 24.79
N LEU A 203 18.16 18.97 23.87
CA LEU A 203 18.76 19.98 22.99
C LEU A 203 18.84 21.37 23.62
N ALA A 204 17.94 21.71 24.54
CA ALA A 204 17.88 22.98 25.22
C ALA A 204 17.63 22.81 26.73
N PRO A 205 18.60 22.26 27.49
CA PRO A 205 18.41 21.98 28.93
C PRO A 205 18.05 23.22 29.76
N HIS A 206 18.51 24.39 29.32
CA HIS A 206 18.28 25.69 29.96
C HIS A 206 16.84 26.21 29.83
N ARG A 207 16.01 25.57 28.99
CA ARG A 207 14.68 26.08 28.64
C ARG A 207 13.60 25.83 29.71
N GLY A 208 13.95 25.09 30.76
CA GLY A 208 13.00 24.63 31.77
C GLY A 208 12.14 23.49 31.23
N THR A 209 11.94 22.46 32.05
CA THR A 209 11.06 21.34 31.72
C THR A 209 9.61 21.76 31.81
N VAL A 210 8.81 21.37 30.83
CA VAL A 210 7.36 21.56 30.92
C VAL A 210 6.78 20.43 31.77
N ASP A 211 6.03 20.79 32.82
CA ASP A 211 5.28 19.83 33.61
C ASP A 211 4.13 19.27 32.78
N LEU A 212 4.39 18.12 32.14
CA LEU A 212 3.39 17.37 31.40
C LEU A 212 2.85 16.25 32.30
N PRO A 213 1.53 16.11 32.45
CA PRO A 213 0.95 14.93 33.09
C PRO A 213 1.39 13.65 32.35
N PRO A 214 1.21 12.46 32.94
CA PRO A 214 1.60 11.22 32.27
C PRO A 214 0.86 11.04 30.91
N PRO A 215 1.51 10.40 29.93
CA PRO A 215 0.89 10.09 28.66
C PRO A 215 -0.26 9.11 28.84
N ARG A 216 -1.25 9.15 27.93
CA ARG A 216 -2.35 8.19 27.93
C ARG A 216 -1.85 6.75 27.80
N PRO A 217 -2.62 5.76 28.31
CA PRO A 217 -2.34 4.36 28.05
C PRO A 217 -2.22 4.06 26.54
N GLY A 218 -1.21 3.28 26.18
CA GLY A 218 -0.92 2.90 24.80
C GLY A 218 -0.07 3.91 24.02
N VAL A 219 0.25 5.08 24.56
CA VAL A 219 1.24 6.00 23.96
C VAL A 219 2.65 5.47 24.23
N ARG A 220 3.51 5.55 23.21
CA ARG A 220 4.92 5.13 23.25
C ARG A 220 5.79 6.25 22.70
N PRO A 221 6.15 7.26 23.51
CA PRO A 221 6.99 8.36 23.04
C PRO A 221 8.34 7.86 22.50
N GLN A 222 8.94 8.63 21.60
CA GLN A 222 10.32 8.42 21.21
C GLN A 222 11.23 8.71 22.41
N GLU A 223 12.22 7.85 22.57
CA GLU A 223 13.28 7.99 23.57
C GLU A 223 14.57 8.25 22.78
N PHE A 224 15.45 9.07 23.36
CA PHE A 224 16.69 9.51 22.74
C PHE A 224 17.82 9.27 23.73
N SER A 225 18.90 8.65 23.26
CA SER A 225 20.07 8.35 24.08
C SER A 225 21.04 9.53 24.12
N CYS A 226 21.00 10.40 23.11
CA CYS A 226 21.87 11.56 23.02
C CYS A 226 21.22 12.76 22.28
N PRO A 227 21.79 13.97 22.39
CA PRO A 227 21.30 15.15 21.68
C PRO A 227 21.32 15.00 20.14
N ALA A 228 22.27 14.25 19.58
CA ALA A 228 22.35 14.06 18.12
C ALA A 228 21.12 13.31 17.58
N GLU A 229 20.72 12.20 18.22
CA GLU A 229 19.50 11.45 17.86
C GLU A 229 18.24 12.32 17.96
N ALA A 230 18.16 13.16 19.01
CA ALA A 230 17.05 14.09 19.19
C ALA A 230 16.98 15.12 18.06
N ALA A 231 18.13 15.66 17.64
CA ALA A 231 18.21 16.60 16.53
C ALA A 231 17.82 15.96 15.19
N GLU A 232 18.31 14.75 14.90
CA GLU A 232 17.96 14.00 13.68
C GLU A 232 16.46 13.73 13.60
N TRP A 233 15.85 13.33 14.72
CA TRP A 233 14.41 13.12 14.79
C TRP A 233 13.61 14.41 14.54
N ILE A 234 13.99 15.53 15.16
CA ILE A 234 13.33 16.83 14.90
C ILE A 234 13.44 17.21 13.43
N ILE A 235 14.60 16.98 12.80
CA ILE A 235 14.82 17.26 11.38
C ILE A 235 13.90 16.37 10.52
N ALA A 236 13.81 15.08 10.84
CA ALA A 236 12.97 14.14 10.10
C ALA A 236 11.47 14.49 10.21
N GLU A 237 11.01 14.92 11.39
CA GLU A 237 9.61 15.25 11.64
C GLU A 237 9.25 16.73 11.38
N ARG A 238 10.18 17.54 10.85
CA ARG A 238 10.07 19.00 10.73
C ARG A 238 8.83 19.49 9.97
N TYR A 239 8.30 18.69 9.06
CA TYR A 239 7.10 19.02 8.29
C TYR A 239 5.81 18.50 8.94
N LEU A 240 5.92 17.43 9.73
CA LEU A 240 4.78 16.83 10.42
C LEU A 240 4.38 17.63 11.66
N LEU A 241 5.36 18.07 12.45
CA LEU A 241 5.12 18.77 13.71
C LEU A 241 4.24 20.03 13.54
N PRO A 242 4.47 20.95 12.58
CA PRO A 242 3.61 22.11 12.40
C PRO A 242 2.18 21.77 11.96
N VAL A 243 2.01 20.68 11.20
CA VAL A 243 0.68 20.20 10.79
C VAL A 243 -0.09 19.73 12.01
N LEU A 244 0.55 18.91 12.87
CA LEU A 244 -0.04 18.48 14.12
C LEU A 244 -0.37 19.68 15.01
N ALA A 245 0.52 20.66 15.15
CA ALA A 245 0.28 21.86 15.97
C ALA A 245 -1.02 22.62 15.61
N LYS A 246 -1.38 22.68 14.32
CA LYS A 246 -2.63 23.32 13.85
C LYS A 246 -3.89 22.56 14.27
N ASP A 247 -3.75 21.25 14.40
CA ASP A 247 -4.80 20.27 14.68
C ASP A 247 -5.11 20.10 16.17
N VAL A 248 -4.26 20.67 17.03
CA VAL A 248 -4.34 20.50 18.50
C VAL A 248 -5.09 21.66 19.17
N ARG A 249 -5.70 22.57 18.40
CA ARG A 249 -6.47 23.73 18.92
C ARG A 249 -7.62 23.37 19.88
N HIS A 250 -8.09 22.12 19.87
CA HIS A 250 -9.14 21.63 20.77
C HIS A 250 -8.66 20.57 21.76
N HIS A 251 -7.37 20.24 21.80
CA HIS A 251 -6.84 19.34 22.81
C HIS A 251 -6.61 20.11 24.11
N PRO A 252 -7.01 19.60 25.28
CA PRO A 252 -6.78 20.27 26.57
C PRO A 252 -5.29 20.57 26.86
N ARG A 253 -4.37 19.90 26.16
CA ARG A 253 -2.90 20.10 26.23
C ARG A 253 -2.31 20.83 25.00
N GLY A 254 -3.15 21.41 24.15
CA GLY A 254 -2.78 21.90 22.83
C GLY A 254 -2.07 23.24 22.77
N GLU A 255 -2.31 24.10 23.75
CA GLU A 255 -1.63 25.40 23.83
C GLU A 255 -0.15 25.23 24.21
N THR A 256 0.16 24.27 25.09
CA THR A 256 1.54 23.87 25.43
C THR A 256 2.27 23.28 24.22
N LEU A 257 1.61 22.36 23.50
CA LEU A 257 2.13 21.80 22.24
C LEU A 257 2.38 22.89 21.19
N ARG A 258 1.42 23.80 20.98
CA ARG A 258 1.55 24.90 20.02
C ARG A 258 2.78 25.74 20.33
N ARG A 259 2.98 26.11 21.60
CA ARG A 259 4.18 26.85 22.01
C ARG A 259 5.45 26.06 21.77
N GLN A 260 5.53 24.79 22.18
CA GLN A 260 6.73 23.97 21.97
C GLN A 260 7.07 23.78 20.48
N LEU A 261 6.10 23.38 19.65
CA LEU A 261 6.30 23.11 18.23
C LEU A 261 6.60 24.39 17.42
N THR A 262 5.98 25.53 17.76
CA THR A 262 6.32 26.82 17.12
C THR A 262 7.66 27.38 17.56
N SER A 263 8.13 26.99 18.74
CA SER A 263 9.39 27.46 19.32
C SER A 263 10.58 26.53 19.07
N THR A 264 10.35 25.36 18.49
CA THR A 264 11.42 24.45 18.08
C THR A 264 12.20 25.16 16.98
N PRO A 265 13.43 25.63 17.24
CA PRO A 265 14.13 26.44 16.27
C PRO A 265 14.43 25.57 15.05
N GLN A 266 13.91 25.95 13.88
CA GLN A 266 14.41 25.47 12.58
C GLN A 266 15.78 26.10 12.31
N ARG A 267 16.72 26.01 13.26
CA ARG A 267 18.08 26.46 13.05
C ARG A 267 18.74 25.39 12.20
N PRO A 268 19.26 25.71 11.00
CA PRO A 268 20.12 24.78 10.30
C PRO A 268 21.29 24.47 11.25
N LEU A 269 21.41 23.20 11.65
CA LEU A 269 22.62 22.69 12.26
C LEU A 269 23.69 22.86 11.18
N ARG A 270 24.43 23.97 11.23
CA ARG A 270 25.70 24.06 10.53
C ARG A 270 26.57 22.95 11.12
N PRO A 271 27.16 22.07 10.30
CA PRO A 271 28.30 21.31 10.77
C PRO A 271 29.38 22.33 11.10
N ASP A 272 29.63 22.56 12.39
CA ASP A 272 30.84 23.24 12.81
C ASP A 272 32.02 22.32 12.52
N GLY A 273 33.00 22.82 11.76
CA GLY A 273 34.34 22.24 11.67
C GLY A 273 34.86 22.02 10.25
N ASP A 274 35.51 23.05 9.69
CA ASP A 274 36.95 23.01 9.39
C ASP A 274 37.56 24.37 9.70
#